data_AF-A0A2V8VBZ2-F1
#
_entry.id   AF-A0A2V8VBZ2-F1
#
_cell.length_a   1.000
_cell.length_b   1.000
_cell.length_c   1.000
_cell.angle_alpha   90.00
_cell.angle_beta   90.00
_cell.angle_gamma   90.00
#
_symmetry.space_group_name_H-M   'P 1'
#
loop_
_entity.id
_entity.type
_entity.pdbx_description
1 polymer ?
#
loop_
_entity_poly.entity_id
_entity_poly.type
_entity_poly.pdbx_seq_one_letter_code
_entity_poly.pdbx_strand_id
1 'polypeptide(L)' 'MKVYEIKLDFIALAKKYAGKWLALRPDTYKVITAGSSAEEVLEAAARAGVEEPLITDVVDSYGSHVPCPLP' A
#
# COMPACT_ATOMS: atom_id res chain seq x y z
N MET A 1 -8.78 -21.04 -11.00
CA MET A 1 -8.12 -19.97 -10.22
C MET A 1 -7.82 -18.84 -11.20
N LYS A 2 -8.56 -17.73 -11.16
CA LYS A 2 -8.29 -16.60 -12.05
C LYS A 2 -7.03 -15.91 -11.54
N VAL A 3 -5.94 -16.00 -12.30
CA VAL A 3 -4.73 -15.22 -12.05
C VAL A 3 -4.98 -13.85 -12.66
N TYR A 4 -5.14 -12.84 -11.82
CA TYR A 4 -5.25 -11.46 -12.27
C TYR A 4 -3.83 -10.89 -12.36
N GLU A 5 -3.38 -10.53 -13.56
CA GLU A 5 -2.13 -9.80 -13.75
C GLU A 5 -2.36 -8.36 -13.28
N ILE A 6 -1.94 -8.05 -12.05
CA ILE A 6 -2.03 -6.72 -11.48
C ILE A 6 -0.73 -5.98 -11.84
N LYS A 7 -0.80 -5.08 -12.81
CA LYS A 7 0.28 -4.12 -13.08
C LYS A 7 0.22 -3.01 -12.03
N LEU A 8 0.83 -3.27 -10.89
CA LEU A 8 1.01 -2.28 -9.85
C LEU A 8 2.39 -1.64 -10.03
N ASP A 9 2.43 -0.41 -10.53
CA ASP A 9 3.67 0.38 -10.57
C ASP A 9 4.06 0.80 -9.15
N PHE A 10 4.73 -0.11 -8.44
CA PHE A 10 5.17 0.09 -7.07
C PHE A 10 5.97 1.39 -6.92
N ILE A 11 6.82 1.75 -7.89
CA ILE A 11 7.61 2.99 -7.91
C ILE A 11 6.73 4.26 -8.02
N ALA A 12 5.58 4.19 -8.71
CA ALA A 12 4.67 5.33 -8.81
C ALA A 12 3.84 5.48 -7.53
N LEU A 13 3.38 4.37 -6.97
CA LEU A 13 2.68 4.31 -5.68
C LEU A 13 3.56 4.82 -4.55
N ALA A 14 4.77 4.29 -4.49
CA ALA A 14 5.88 4.74 -3.68
C ALA A 14 6.05 6.24 -3.64
N LYS A 15 6.29 6.85 -4.80
CA LYS A 15 6.50 8.30 -4.91
C LYS A 15 5.27 9.11 -4.51
N LYS A 16 4.07 8.60 -4.79
CA LYS A 16 2.81 9.31 -4.53
C LYS A 16 2.39 9.25 -3.06
N TYR A 17 2.72 8.16 -2.38
CA TYR A 17 2.24 7.86 -1.03
C TYR A 17 3.38 7.63 -0.04
N ALA A 18 4.61 8.02 -0.36
CA ALA A 18 5.76 7.96 0.54
C ALA A 18 5.43 8.57 1.91
N GLY A 19 5.77 7.84 2.97
CA GLY A 19 5.52 8.24 4.36
C GLY A 19 4.05 8.14 4.79
N LYS A 20 3.19 7.44 4.03
CA LYS A 20 1.75 7.30 4.33
C LYS A 20 1.34 5.85 4.50
N TRP A 21 0.29 5.65 5.27
CA TRP A 21 -0.47 4.41 5.33
C TRP A 21 -1.47 4.35 4.19
N LEU A 22 -1.64 3.17 3.60
CA LEU A 22 -2.56 2.89 2.52
C LEU A 22 -3.54 1.80 2.91
N ALA A 23 -4.82 2.00 2.59
CA ALA A 23 -5.80 0.91 2.55
C ALA A 23 -6.00 0.48 1.11
N LEU A 24 -5.81 -0.81 0.85
CA LEU A 24 -6.03 -1.45 -0.43
C LEU A 24 -7.22 -2.38 -0.33
N ARG A 25 -8.01 -2.48 -1.40
CA ARG A 25 -9.04 -3.51 -1.48
C ARG A 25 -8.37 -4.87 -1.74
N PRO A 26 -8.63 -5.94 -0.97
CA PRO A 26 -8.00 -7.25 -1.20
C PRO A 26 -8.38 -7.87 -2.55
N ASP A 27 -9.57 -7.55 -3.06
CA ASP A 27 -10.09 -8.11 -4.31
C ASP A 27 -9.43 -7.49 -5.56
N THR A 28 -9.10 -6.19 -5.51
CA THR A 28 -8.62 -5.42 -6.68
C THR A 28 -7.28 -4.73 -6.49
N TYR A 29 -6.69 -4.79 -5.29
CA TYR A 29 -5.46 -4.08 -4.90
C TYR A 29 -5.49 -2.59 -5.22
N LYS A 30 -6.69 -2.02 -5.29
CA LYS A 30 -6.90 -0.60 -5.56
C LYS A 30 -6.80 0.18 -4.25
N VAL A 31 -6.02 1.26 -4.26
CA VAL A 31 -5.94 2.20 -3.14
C VAL A 31 -7.31 2.81 -2.91
N ILE A 32 -7.85 2.63 -1.72
CA ILE A 32 -9.13 3.18 -1.28
C ILE A 32 -8.89 4.53 -0.61
N THR A 33 -7.95 4.56 0.32
CA THR A 33 -7.59 5.76 1.07
C THR A 33 -6.11 5.72 1.47
N ALA A 34 -5.57 6.89 1.75
CA ALA A 34 -4.21 7.08 2.23
C ALA A 34 -4.20 8.12 3.36
N GLY A 35 -3.40 7.91 4.39
CA GLY A 35 -3.38 8.74 5.59
C GLY A 35 -2.06 8.64 6.32
N SER A 36 -1.94 9.36 7.44
CA SER A 36 -0.69 9.42 8.20
C SER A 36 -0.55 8.30 9.23
N SER A 37 -1.65 7.61 9.55
CA SER A 37 -1.71 6.56 10.59
C SER A 37 -2.57 5.38 10.13
N ALA A 38 -2.25 4.18 10.63
CA ALA A 38 -3.00 2.96 10.32
C ALA A 38 -4.48 3.06 10.76
N GLU A 39 -4.75 3.65 11.93
CA GLU A 39 -6.09 3.81 12.50
C GLU A 39 -6.97 4.71 11.62
N GLU A 40 -6.46 5.89 11.25
CA GLU A 40 -7.15 6.84 10.36
C GLU A 40 -7.53 6.19 9.02
N VAL A 41 -6.60 5.41 8.47
CA VAL A 41 -6.76 4.73 7.18
C VAL A 41 -7.74 3.56 7.27
N LEU A 42 -7.74 2.83 8.38
CA LEU A 42 -8.69 1.75 8.66
C LEU A 42 -10.11 2.31 8.83
N GLU A 43 -10.29 3.37 9.62
CA GLU A 43 -11.57 4.04 9.79
C GLU A 43 -12.09 4.60 8.45
N ALA A 44 -11.22 5.25 7.67
CA ALA A 44 -11.57 5.76 6.35
C ALA A 44 -11.97 4.63 5.38
N ALA A 45 -11.31 3.47 5.45
CA ALA A 45 -11.65 2.31 4.64
C ALA A 45 -12.98 1.66 5.05
N ALA A 46 -13.26 1.57 6.35
CA ALA A 46 -14.54 1.11 6.88
C ALA A 46 -15.69 2.04 6.42
N ARG A 47 -15.48 3.36 6.47
CA ARG A 47 -16.44 4.36 5.95
C ARG A 47 -16.65 4.26 4.44
N ALA A 48 -15.66 3.75 3.71
CA ALA A 48 -15.75 3.49 2.28
C ALA A 48 -16.46 2.15 1.94
N GLY A 49 -16.93 1.41 2.95
CA GLY A 49 -17.65 0.15 2.79
C GLY A 49 -16.75 -1.04 2.47
N VAL A 50 -15.50 -1.02 2.94
CA VAL A 50 -14.60 -2.17 2.85
C VAL A 50 -14.36 -2.73 4.24
N GLU A 51 -14.89 -3.93 4.48
CA GLU A 51 -14.87 -4.61 5.78
C GLU A 51 -13.47 -5.10 6.17
N GLU A 52 -12.69 -5.58 5.19
CA GLU A 52 -11.33 -6.11 5.41
C GLU A 52 -10.33 -5.48 4.44
N PRO A 53 -9.95 -4.21 4.65
CA PRO A 53 -8.95 -3.55 3.82
C PRO A 53 -7.54 -4.10 4.15
N LEU A 54 -6.71 -4.23 3.12
CA LEU A 54 -5.29 -4.54 3.29
C LEU A 54 -4.56 -3.23 3.60
N ILE A 55 -4.09 -3.10 4.84
CA ILE A 55 -3.39 -1.91 5.34
C ILE A 55 -1.89 -2.11 5.16
N THR A 56 -1.21 -1.16 4.53
CA THR A 56 0.25 -1.17 4.35
C THR A 56 0.83 0.21 4.63
N ASP A 57 1.96 0.27 5.32
CA ASP A 57 2.75 1.49 5.39
C ASP A 57 3.65 1.59 4.15
N VAL A 58 3.84 2.83 3.69
CA VAL A 58 4.76 3.15 2.62
C VAL A 58 5.92 3.88 3.25
N VAL A 59 7.02 3.16 3.48
CA VAL A 59 8.25 3.77 3.95
C VAL A 59 8.70 4.88 2.99
N ASP A 60 9.10 6.03 3.55
CA ASP A 60 9.55 7.20 2.80
C ASP A 60 10.85 6.93 2.01
N SER A 61 11.68 6.02 2.52
CA SER A 61 12.91 5.61 1.85
C SER A 61 12.69 4.53 0.78
N TYR A 62 12.46 4.99 -0.45
CA TYR A 62 12.71 4.20 -1.67
C TYR A 62 14.20 4.16 -2.07
N GLY A 63 15.08 4.41 -1.10
CA GLY A 63 16.51 4.50 -1.31
C GLY A 63 17.26 3.43 -0.54
N SER A 64 17.98 2.59 -1.28
CA SER A 64 19.14 1.84 -0.82
C SER A 64 18.89 0.62 0.07
N HIS A 65 18.20 -0.40 -0.45
CA HIS A 65 18.77 -1.74 -0.31
C HIS A 65 19.99 -1.80 -1.23
N VAL A 66 21.13 -1.32 -0.72
CA VAL A 66 22.43 -1.81 -1.15
C VAL A 66 22.35 -3.35 -1.15
N PRO A 67 22.73 -4.04 -2.24
CA PRO A 67 22.83 -5.49 -2.16
C PRO A 67 23.81 -5.80 -1.03
N CYS A 68 23.33 -6.52 -0.02
CA CYS A 68 24.17 -7.10 1.00
C CYS A 68 25.25 -7.90 0.26
N PRO A 69 26.56 -7.58 0.39
CA PRO A 69 27.58 -8.42 -0.21
C PRO A 69 27.46 -9.80 0.43
N LEU A 70 27.13 -10.80 -0.38
CA LEU A 70 27.14 -12.19 0.06
C LEU A 70 28.60 -12.55 0.45
N PRO A 71 28.80 -13.25 1.59
CA PRO A 71 30.13 -13.65 2.05
C PRO A 71 30.81 -14.66 1.11
#